data_AF-A0A239H079-F1
#
_entry.id   AF-A0A239H079-F1
#
_cell.length_a   1.000
_cell.length_b   1.000
_cell.length_c   1.000
_cell.angle_alpha   90.00
_cell.angle_beta   90.00
_cell.angle_gamma   90.00
#
_symmetry.space_group_name_H-M   'P 1'
#
loop_
_entity.id
_entity.type
_entity.pdbx_description
1 polymer ?
#
loop_
_entity_poly.entity_id
_entity_poly.type
_entity_poly.pdbx_seq_one_letter_code
_entity_poly.pdbx_strand_id
1 'polypeptide(L)' 'MSSSPASEAPVPSPCCRRCCLDEGDVCLGCGRSLAEILEWNQADGARRRQIVEAALARRKPL' A
#
# COMPACT_ATOMS: atom_id res chain seq x y z
N MET A 1 -28.59 4.69 11.08
CA MET A 1 -27.15 5.04 10.93
C MET A 1 -26.42 3.71 10.97
N SER A 2 -25.68 3.24 9.97
CA SER A 2 -24.99 3.90 8.87
C SER A 2 -24.74 2.89 7.75
N SER A 3 -24.57 3.43 6.56
CA SER A 3 -24.44 2.80 5.24
C SER A 3 -23.54 1.56 5.21
N SER A 4 -24.05 0.49 4.58
CA SER A 4 -23.22 -0.59 4.02
C SER A 4 -22.26 0.01 2.99
N PRO A 5 -20.93 -0.11 3.14
CA PRO A 5 -20.06 0.13 2.02
C PRO A 5 -20.16 -1.10 1.12
N ALA A 6 -20.61 -0.83 -0.11
CA ALA A 6 -20.67 -1.76 -1.21
C ALA A 6 -19.33 -2.48 -1.42
N SER A 7 -19.45 -3.69 -1.97
CA SER A 7 -18.50 -4.74 -2.31
C SER A 7 -17.18 -4.34 -3.01
N GLU A 8 -16.48 -3.31 -2.54
CA GLU A 8 -15.13 -2.96 -2.94
C GLU A 8 -14.21 -4.10 -2.47
N ALA A 9 -13.85 -5.00 -3.39
CA ALA A 9 -13.01 -6.16 -3.09
C ALA A 9 -11.79 -5.70 -2.27
N PRO A 10 -11.53 -6.30 -1.09
CA PRO A 10 -10.47 -5.83 -0.21
C PRO A 10 -9.13 -5.92 -0.92
N VAL A 11 -8.52 -4.76 -1.19
CA VAL A 11 -7.19 -4.70 -1.80
C VAL A 11 -6.19 -5.26 -0.78
N PRO A 12 -5.51 -6.38 -1.09
CA PRO A 12 -4.57 -6.97 -0.16
C PRO A 12 -3.38 -6.01 0.04
N SER A 13 -2.98 -5.82 1.29
CA SER A 13 -1.79 -5.04 1.59
C SER A 13 -0.55 -5.80 1.11
N PRO A 14 0.38 -5.16 0.36
CA PRO A 14 1.62 -5.80 -0.07
C PRO A 14 2.66 -5.88 1.07
N CYS A 15 2.26 -5.57 2.31
CA CYS A 15 3.13 -5.59 3.47
C CYS A 15 3.54 -7.01 3.85
N CYS A 16 4.83 -7.32 3.66
CA CYS A 16 5.45 -8.59 4.04
C CYS A 16 5.88 -8.64 5.53
N ARG A 17 5.37 -7.71 6.36
CA ARG A 17 5.75 -7.52 7.79
C ARG A 17 7.25 -7.38 8.04
N ARG A 18 7.99 -6.96 7.02
CA ARG A 18 9.43 -6.66 7.08
C ARG A 18 9.62 -5.24 6.58
N CYS A 19 9.53 -4.31 7.52
CA CYS A 19 9.62 -2.88 7.24
C CYS A 19 11.08 -2.44 7.35
N CYS A 20 11.67 -2.06 6.22
CA CYS A 20 13.01 -1.48 6.16
C CYS A 20 12.93 -0.25 5.25
N LEU A 21 12.80 0.93 5.83
CA LEU A 21 12.78 2.20 5.09
C LEU A 21 14.20 2.58 4.68
N ASP A 22 14.36 3.07 3.46
CA ASP A 22 15.59 3.71 2.99
C ASP A 22 15.59 5.22 3.30
N GLU A 23 16.61 5.95 2.83
CA GLU A 23 16.72 7.41 2.98
C GLU A 23 15.61 8.20 2.26
N GLY A 24 14.90 7.56 1.33
CA GLY A 24 13.75 8.14 0.62
C GLY A 24 12.41 7.78 1.25
N ASP A 25 12.40 7.26 2.47
CA ASP A 25 11.21 6.75 3.15
C ASP A 25 10.51 5.63 2.36
N VAL A 26 11.23 4.88 1.53
CA VAL A 26 10.68 3.75 0.78
C VAL A 26 11.01 2.45 1.49
N CYS A 27 9.97 1.68 1.80
CA CYS A 27 10.12 0.36 2.39
C CYS A 27 10.69 -0.60 1.35
N LEU A 28 11.93 -1.01 1.53
CA LEU A 28 12.64 -1.97 0.69
C LEU A 28 11.99 -3.37 0.70
N GLY A 29 11.23 -3.70 1.75
CA GLY A 29 10.56 -5.00 1.88
C GLY A 29 9.27 -5.12 1.06
N CYS A 30 8.41 -4.10 1.08
CA CYS A 30 7.13 -4.11 0.37
C CYS A 30 7.03 -3.13 -0.81
N GLY A 31 8.03 -2.26 -0.99
CA GLY A 31 8.11 -1.25 -2.04
C GLY A 31 7.31 0.04 -1.78
N ARG A 32 6.60 0.14 -0.65
CA ARG A 32 5.74 1.29 -0.33
C ARG A 32 6.51 2.40 0.35
N SER A 33 6.19 3.66 0.05
CA SER A 33 6.73 4.79 0.80
C SER A 33 6.01 4.99 2.14
N LEU A 34 6.65 5.69 3.08
CA LEU A 34 6.06 6.06 4.36
C LEU A 34 4.77 6.88 4.15
N ALA A 35 4.77 7.81 3.19
CA ALA A 35 3.60 8.58 2.81
C ALA A 35 2.44 7.66 2.36
N GLU A 36 2.72 6.66 1.53
CA GLU A 36 1.72 5.68 1.09
C GLU A 36 1.24 4.77 2.22
N ILE A 37 2.10 4.45 3.19
CA ILE A 37 1.75 3.66 4.38
C ILE A 37 0.77 4.47 5.27
N LEU A 38 1.05 5.76 5.48
CA LEU A 38 0.17 6.67 6.19
C LEU A 38 -1.17 6.88 5.45
N GLU A 39 -1.10 7.06 4.13
CA GLU A 39 -2.26 7.23 3.27
C GLU A 39 -3.16 5.98 3.23
N TRP A 40 -2.62 4.77 3.42
CA TRP A 40 -3.36 3.51 3.26
C TRP A 40 -4.69 3.42 4.03
N ASN A 41 -4.68 3.91 5.28
CA ASN A 41 -5.85 3.87 6.15
C ASN A 41 -6.95 4.82 5.65
N GLN A 42 -6.55 5.94 5.03
CA GLN A 42 -7.43 6.96 4.46
C GLN A 42 -7.75 6.72 2.98
N ALA A 43 -6.99 5.85 2.30
CA ALA A 43 -7.10 5.59 0.87
C ALA A 43 -8.29 4.70 0.54
N ASP A 44 -9.02 5.09 -0.51
CA ASP A 44 -10.08 4.30 -1.13
C ASP A 44 -9.54 3.10 -1.90
N GLY A 45 -10.40 2.14 -2.26
CA GLY A 45 -10.01 0.92 -2.97
C GLY A 45 -9.22 1.18 -4.26
N ALA A 46 -9.62 2.19 -5.06
CA ALA A 46 -8.88 2.62 -6.24
C ALA A 46 -7.46 3.12 -5.91
N ARG A 47 -7.34 3.97 -4.88
CA ARG A 47 -6.06 4.52 -4.44
C ARG A 47 -5.14 3.45 -3.87
N ARG A 48 -5.70 2.52 -3.08
CA ARG A 48 -4.99 1.35 -2.57
C ARG A 48 -4.39 0.52 -3.72
N ARG A 49 -5.13 0.27 -4.80
CA ARG A 49 -4.60 -0.45 -5.99
C ARG A 49 -3.41 0.28 -6.60
N GLN A 50 -3.50 1.59 -6.79
CA GLN A 50 -2.39 2.40 -7.31
C GLN A 50 -1.14 2.29 -6.43
N ILE A 51 -1.31 2.37 -5.11
CA ILE A 51 -0.20 2.23 -4.16
C ILE A 51 0.43 0.84 -4.27
N VAL A 52 -0.38 -0.21 -4.36
CA VAL A 52 0.12 -1.58 -4.53
C VAL A 52 0.88 -1.70 -5.84
N GLU A 53 0.34 -1.19 -6.94
CA GLU A 53 0.98 -1.24 -8.26
C GLU A 53 2.32 -0.48 -8.29
N ALA A 54 2.34 0.73 -7.73
CA ALA A 54 3.57 1.52 -7.59
C ALA A 54 4.60 0.80 -6.71
N ALA A 55 4.17 0.22 -5.60
CA ALA A 55 5.04 -0.53 -4.71
C ALA A 55 5.59 -1.80 -5.37
N LEU A 56 4.77 -2.52 -6.15
CA LEU A 56 5.19 -3.67 -6.95
C LEU A 56 6.16 -3.25 -8.05
N ALA A 57 6.00 -2.09 -8.66
CA ALA A 57 6.93 -1.57 -9.67
C ALA A 57 8.28 -1.17 -9.07
N ARG A 58 8.29 -0.63 -7.83
CA ARG A 58 9.52 -0.35 -7.08
C ARG A 58 10.19 -1.61 -6.55
N ARG A 59 9.40 -2.64 -6.21
CA ARG A 59 9.94 -3.94 -5.84
C ARG A 59 10.65 -4.50 -7.07
N LYS A 60 11.98 -4.54 -7.03
CA LYS A 60 12.73 -5.37 -7.98
C LYS A 60 12.46 -6.82 -7.59
N PRO A 61 11.88 -7.66 -8.46
CA PRO A 61 11.98 -9.09 -8.28
C PRO A 61 13.48 -9.43 -8.34
N LEU A 62 14.05 -9.86 -7.21
CA LEU A 62 15.32 -10.57 -7.22
C LEU A 62 15.12 -11.96 -7.80
#